data_AF-Q2W9M7-F1
#
_entry.id   AF-Q2W9M7-F1
#
_cell.length_a   1.000
_cell.length_b   1.000
_cell.length_c   1.000
_cell.angle_alpha   90.00
_cell.angle_beta   90.00
_cell.angle_gamma   90.00
#
_symmetry.space_group_name_H-M   'P 1'
#
loop_
_entity.id
_entity.type
_entity.pdbx_description
1 polymer ?
#
loop_
_entity_poly.entity_id
_entity_poly.type
_entity_poly.pdbx_seq_one_letter_code
_entity_poly.pdbx_strand_id
1 'polypeptide(L)'
;MFAGYVGGSYRPGGIVLLAVNPGGGGDAYQQTAEDVVFYPLLKAFRDCAPEKAEALFGRINDEFASVLPRWNLWRILKPTLDAAGVGLDEVAYLNAVPYRTRENRVPKLHAKEAAWRMVTGPTLDALRPGLLIALGNKAGDVMTRLYNGSASTECVPRTNGDSYISDGAKSALKRIACLRSA
;
A
#
# COMPACT_ATOMS: atom_id res chain seq x y z
N MET A 1 -1.99 -7.77 11.22
CA MET A 1 -2.66 -7.54 9.93
C MET A 1 -2.67 -6.04 9.71
N PHE A 2 -2.27 -5.58 8.53
CA PHE A 2 -2.40 -4.17 8.16
C PHE A 2 -3.44 -4.07 7.06
N ALA A 3 -4.56 -3.40 7.35
CA ALA A 3 -5.72 -3.33 6.46
C ALA A 3 -5.52 -2.43 5.23
N GLY A 4 -4.45 -1.63 5.22
CA GLY A 4 -4.26 -0.57 4.22
C GLY A 4 -4.52 0.81 4.80
N TYR A 5 -4.46 1.80 3.92
CA TYR A 5 -4.80 3.18 4.16
C TYR A 5 -5.69 3.69 3.03
N VAL A 6 -6.68 4.50 3.35
CA VAL A 6 -7.50 5.22 2.36
C VAL A 6 -7.54 6.68 2.76
N GLY A 7 -7.02 7.55 1.90
CA GLY A 7 -7.04 8.98 2.14
C GLY A 7 -8.47 9.55 2.11
N GLY A 8 -8.72 10.59 2.92
CA GLY A 8 -10.07 11.19 3.06
C GLY A 8 -10.61 11.82 1.77
N SER A 9 -9.71 12.18 0.85
CA SER A 9 -10.02 12.74 -0.46
C SER A 9 -10.07 11.67 -1.55
N TYR A 10 -9.79 10.39 -1.25
CA TYR A 10 -9.90 9.30 -2.21
C TYR A 10 -11.32 9.20 -2.78
N ARG A 11 -11.42 8.96 -4.08
CA ARG A 11 -12.69 8.70 -4.79
C ARG A 11 -12.54 7.48 -5.68
N PRO A 12 -13.64 6.73 -5.95
CA PRO A 12 -13.65 5.70 -6.97
C PRO A 12 -13.11 6.21 -8.31
N GLY A 13 -12.31 5.39 -9.00
CA GLY A 13 -11.50 5.81 -10.15
C GLY A 13 -10.14 6.40 -9.76
N GLY A 14 -9.86 6.56 -8.47
CA GLY A 14 -8.61 7.11 -7.95
C GLY A 14 -7.42 6.16 -8.04
N ILE A 15 -6.32 6.57 -7.39
CA ILE A 15 -5.04 5.86 -7.45
C ILE A 15 -4.89 4.95 -6.24
N VAL A 16 -4.55 3.68 -6.49
CA VAL A 16 -4.16 2.73 -5.44
C VAL A 16 -2.67 2.43 -5.57
N LEU A 17 -1.94 2.60 -4.47
CA LEU A 17 -0.55 2.20 -4.32
C LEU A 17 -0.50 0.79 -3.71
N LEU A 18 0.21 -0.14 -4.35
CA LEU A 18 0.28 -1.54 -3.94
C LEU A 18 1.71 -1.91 -3.56
N ALA A 19 1.96 -2.09 -2.27
CA ALA A 19 3.17 -2.71 -1.77
C ALA A 19 3.01 -4.24 -1.68
N VAL A 20 4.10 -4.96 -1.39
CA VAL A 20 4.07 -6.44 -1.36
C VAL A 20 3.47 -6.98 -0.06
N ASN A 21 4.07 -6.65 1.08
CA ASN A 21 3.63 -7.05 2.41
C ASN A 21 4.21 -6.11 3.47
N PRO A 22 3.61 -6.03 4.68
CA PRO A 22 4.16 -5.28 5.78
C PRO A 22 5.62 -5.69 6.08
N GLY A 23 6.49 -4.71 6.29
CA GLY A 23 7.84 -4.89 6.81
C GLY A 23 7.87 -4.91 8.35
N GLY A 24 9.05 -5.06 8.94
CA GLY A 24 9.24 -4.75 10.37
C GLY A 24 10.20 -5.62 11.16
N GLY A 25 11.03 -6.45 10.53
CA GLY A 25 12.17 -7.11 11.21
C GLY A 25 12.00 -8.61 11.52
N GLY A 26 13.07 -9.24 11.99
CA GLY A 26 13.12 -10.66 12.35
C GLY A 26 12.73 -10.91 13.80
N ASP A 27 13.17 -12.05 14.35
CA ASP A 27 12.86 -12.49 15.71
C ASP A 27 13.36 -11.50 16.80
N ALA A 28 14.28 -10.60 16.46
CA ALA A 28 14.80 -9.54 17.33
C ALA A 28 13.97 -8.24 17.33
N TYR A 29 12.76 -8.26 16.75
CA TYR A 29 11.90 -7.08 16.70
C TYR A 29 11.50 -6.62 18.11
N GLN A 30 11.67 -5.32 18.35
CA GLN A 30 11.22 -4.61 19.54
C GLN A 30 10.10 -3.67 19.16
N GLN A 31 9.09 -3.54 20.03
CA GLN A 31 7.98 -2.62 19.82
C GLN A 31 8.50 -1.19 19.67
N THR A 32 8.11 -0.50 18.61
CA THR A 32 8.46 0.90 18.38
C THR A 32 7.42 1.85 19.00
N ALA A 33 7.73 3.15 19.03
CA ALA A 33 6.76 4.15 19.50
C ALA A 33 5.50 4.19 18.62
N GLU A 34 5.65 3.97 17.30
CA GLU A 34 4.51 3.87 16.38
C GLU A 34 3.63 2.66 16.72
N ASP A 35 4.21 1.51 17.08
CA ASP A 35 3.45 0.32 17.45
C ASP A 35 2.60 0.51 18.71
N VAL A 36 3.09 1.29 19.68
CA VAL A 36 2.35 1.66 20.89
C VAL A 36 1.08 2.44 20.55
N VAL A 37 1.09 3.23 19.47
CA VAL A 37 -0.08 3.99 18.99
C VAL A 37 -0.98 3.12 18.11
N PHE A 38 -0.41 2.39 17.15
CA PHE A 38 -1.17 1.64 16.16
C PHE A 38 -1.88 0.41 16.72
N TYR A 39 -1.22 -0.39 17.57
CA TYR A 39 -1.82 -1.64 18.04
C TYR A 39 -3.11 -1.46 18.83
N PRO A 40 -3.24 -0.47 19.74
CA PRO A 40 -4.51 -0.17 20.38
C PRO A 40 -5.61 0.19 19.38
N LEU A 41 -5.32 0.99 18.35
CA LEU A 41 -6.32 1.38 17.34
C LEU A 41 -6.79 0.18 16.53
N LEU A 42 -5.87 -0.69 16.10
CA LEU A 42 -6.20 -1.91 15.37
C LEU A 42 -7.04 -2.88 16.22
N LYS A 43 -6.73 -3.01 17.52
CA LYS A 43 -7.54 -3.82 18.45
C LYS A 43 -8.92 -3.22 18.64
N ALA A 44 -9.01 -1.90 18.85
CA ALA A 44 -10.28 -1.21 19.00
C ALA A 44 -11.15 -1.36 17.76
N PHE A 45 -10.60 -1.24 16.55
CA PHE A 45 -11.33 -1.45 15.31
C PHE A 45 -11.83 -2.90 15.15
N ARG A 46 -10.99 -3.89 15.47
CA ARG A 46 -11.38 -5.31 15.43
C ARG A 46 -12.55 -5.63 16.37
N ASP A 47 -12.53 -5.04 17.56
CA ASP A 47 -13.48 -5.36 18.64
C ASP A 47 -14.69 -4.41 18.69
N CYS A 48 -14.77 -3.44 17.78
CA CYS A 48 -15.85 -2.45 17.80
C CYS A 48 -17.15 -2.97 17.18
N ALA A 49 -18.26 -2.35 17.59
CA ALA A 49 -19.54 -2.50 16.91
C ALA A 49 -19.50 -1.79 15.53
N PRO A 50 -20.27 -2.27 14.53
CA PRO A 50 -20.24 -1.74 13.16
C PRO A 50 -20.40 -0.23 13.06
N GLU A 51 -21.19 0.38 13.94
CA GLU A 51 -21.48 1.83 13.93
C GLU A 51 -20.25 2.67 14.30
N LYS A 52 -19.25 2.07 14.95
CA LYS A 52 -17.98 2.73 15.30
C LYS A 52 -16.87 2.45 14.30
N ALA A 53 -17.07 1.52 13.38
CA ALA A 53 -16.04 1.03 12.48
C ALA A 53 -15.47 2.16 11.61
N GLU A 54 -16.33 2.99 11.02
CA GLU A 54 -15.90 4.10 10.15
C GLU A 54 -15.02 5.10 10.90
N ALA A 55 -15.46 5.57 12.08
CA ALA A 55 -14.71 6.53 12.88
C ALA A 55 -13.34 5.97 13.33
N LEU A 56 -13.30 4.69 13.72
CA LEU A 56 -12.04 4.03 14.10
C LEU A 56 -11.12 3.80 12.90
N PHE A 57 -11.68 3.46 11.74
CA PHE A 57 -10.92 3.31 10.51
C PHE A 57 -10.33 4.65 10.05
N GLY A 58 -11.10 5.75 10.13
CA GLY A 58 -10.61 7.10 9.89
C GLY A 58 -9.41 7.45 10.76
N ARG A 59 -9.49 7.16 12.07
CA ARG A 59 -8.35 7.38 13.00
C ARG A 59 -7.12 6.54 12.65
N ILE A 60 -7.31 5.29 12.23
CA ILE A 60 -6.19 4.45 11.76
C ILE A 60 -5.55 5.09 10.53
N ASN A 61 -6.34 5.62 9.61
CA ASN A 61 -5.84 6.27 8.41
C ASN A 61 -5.08 7.56 8.72
N ASP A 62 -5.60 8.39 9.63
CA ASP A 62 -4.94 9.64 10.06
C ASP A 62 -3.55 9.36 10.67
N GLU A 63 -3.48 8.38 11.57
CA GLU A 63 -2.21 7.96 12.14
C GLU A 63 -1.29 7.37 11.07
N PHE A 64 -1.82 6.64 10.10
CA PHE A 64 -1.01 6.07 9.02
C PHE A 64 -0.38 7.14 8.14
N ALA A 65 -1.17 8.15 7.77
CA ALA A 65 -0.68 9.29 7.01
C ALA A 65 0.42 10.06 7.77
N SER A 66 0.34 10.13 9.10
CA SER A 66 1.33 10.85 9.93
C SER A 66 2.69 10.13 9.99
N VAL A 67 2.70 8.79 9.98
CA VAL A 67 3.93 7.98 10.11
C VAL A 67 4.57 7.61 8.77
N LEU A 68 3.78 7.45 7.72
CA LEU A 68 4.27 6.98 6.41
C LEU A 68 5.47 7.78 5.86
N PRO A 69 5.52 9.12 6.00
CA PRO A 69 6.67 9.91 5.55
C PRO A 69 7.99 9.59 6.23
N ARG A 70 7.97 8.95 7.40
CA ARG A 70 9.16 8.56 8.15
C ARG A 70 9.75 7.23 7.67
N TRP A 71 9.01 6.48 6.86
CA TRP A 71 9.47 5.18 6.35
C TRP A 71 10.45 5.37 5.20
N ASN A 72 11.43 4.48 5.06
CA ASN A 72 12.35 4.49 3.90
C ASN A 72 11.59 4.44 2.56
N LEU A 73 10.43 3.76 2.53
CA LEU A 73 9.54 3.70 1.37
C LEU A 73 9.10 5.09 0.88
N TRP A 74 9.06 6.10 1.75
CA TRP A 74 8.71 7.47 1.37
C TRP A 74 9.59 8.02 0.24
N ARG A 75 10.86 7.60 0.17
CA ARG A 75 11.79 7.99 -0.91
C ARG A 75 11.35 7.52 -2.30
N ILE A 76 10.47 6.52 -2.38
CA ILE A 76 9.86 6.03 -3.62
C ILE A 76 8.41 6.50 -3.74
N LEU A 77 7.68 6.48 -2.62
CA LEU A 77 6.27 6.85 -2.58
C LEU A 77 6.07 8.34 -2.91
N LYS A 78 6.88 9.24 -2.34
CA LYS A 78 6.77 10.68 -2.61
C LYS A 78 7.00 11.03 -4.09
N PRO A 79 8.07 10.57 -4.76
CA PRO A 79 8.20 10.76 -6.22
C PRO A 79 7.06 10.14 -7.03
N THR A 80 6.48 9.04 -6.56
CA THR A 80 5.32 8.40 -7.23
C THR A 80 4.08 9.28 -7.13
N LEU A 81 3.81 9.84 -5.95
CA LEU A 81 2.74 10.83 -5.73
C LEU A 81 2.97 12.09 -6.59
N ASP A 82 4.20 12.61 -6.61
CA ASP A 82 4.58 13.79 -7.40
C ASP A 82 4.36 13.56 -8.89
N ALA A 83 4.79 12.40 -9.41
CA ALA A 83 4.57 12.03 -10.80
C ALA A 83 3.09 11.84 -11.14
N ALA A 84 2.29 11.39 -10.17
CA ALA A 84 0.85 11.22 -10.33
C ALA A 84 0.05 12.53 -10.14
N GLY A 85 0.70 13.59 -9.67
CA GLY A 85 0.08 14.89 -9.40
C GLY A 85 -0.96 14.85 -8.29
N VAL A 86 -0.76 14.01 -7.25
CA VAL A 86 -1.72 13.82 -6.15
C VAL A 86 -1.06 13.89 -4.78
N GLY A 87 -1.84 14.26 -3.78
CA GLY A 87 -1.49 14.18 -2.36
C GLY A 87 -1.65 12.77 -1.78
N LEU A 88 -1.13 12.57 -0.56
CA LEU A 88 -1.32 11.31 0.16
C LEU A 88 -2.81 11.08 0.51
N ASP A 89 -3.56 12.15 0.78
CA ASP A 89 -4.99 12.11 1.11
C ASP A 89 -5.89 11.73 -0.07
N GLU A 90 -5.37 11.74 -1.29
CA GLU A 90 -6.11 11.41 -2.53
C GLU A 90 -5.89 9.98 -3.00
N VAL A 91 -5.04 9.21 -2.32
CA VAL A 91 -4.71 7.82 -2.70
C VAL A 91 -5.16 6.81 -1.65
N ALA A 92 -5.26 5.57 -2.08
CA ALA A 92 -5.27 4.43 -1.16
C ALA A 92 -3.94 3.68 -1.23
N TYR A 93 -3.51 3.11 -0.12
CA TYR A 93 -2.29 2.30 -0.01
C TYR A 93 -2.62 0.93 0.55
N LEU A 94 -2.31 -0.12 -0.20
CA LEU A 94 -2.58 -1.51 0.16
C LEU A 94 -1.29 -2.34 0.12
N ASN A 95 -1.36 -3.53 0.73
CA ASN A 95 -0.41 -4.59 0.43
C ASN A 95 -1.09 -5.69 -0.37
N ALA A 96 -0.35 -6.29 -1.31
CA ALA A 96 -0.77 -7.49 -2.02
C ALA A 96 -0.95 -8.69 -1.08
N VAL A 97 -0.24 -8.69 0.05
CA VAL A 97 -0.42 -9.62 1.16
C VAL A 97 -0.49 -8.82 2.47
N PRO A 98 -1.61 -8.79 3.20
CA PRO A 98 -1.81 -7.96 4.40
C PRO A 98 -1.14 -8.53 5.66
N TYR A 99 -0.34 -9.58 5.49
CA TYR A 99 0.33 -10.33 6.55
C TYR A 99 1.83 -10.17 6.44
N ARG A 100 2.47 -9.95 7.59
CA ARG A 100 3.93 -9.95 7.68
C ARG A 100 4.47 -11.37 7.60
N THR A 101 5.60 -11.51 6.93
CA THR A 101 6.36 -12.76 6.87
C THR A 101 7.58 -12.68 7.77
N ARG A 102 7.95 -13.81 8.36
CA ARG A 102 9.18 -13.93 9.14
C ARG A 102 10.39 -13.53 8.28
N GLU A 103 11.30 -12.75 8.87
CA GLU A 103 12.54 -12.27 8.22
C GLU A 103 12.31 -11.50 6.90
N ASN A 104 11.14 -10.88 6.71
CA ASN A 104 10.74 -10.21 5.46
C ASN A 104 10.81 -11.14 4.23
N ARG A 105 10.72 -12.46 4.41
CA ARG A 105 10.72 -13.42 3.30
C ARG A 105 9.54 -13.16 2.37
N VAL A 106 9.71 -13.37 1.08
CA VAL A 106 8.59 -13.23 0.15
C VAL A 106 7.54 -14.31 0.47
N PRO A 107 6.24 -13.96 0.59
CA PRO A 107 5.20 -14.95 0.78
C PRO A 107 5.20 -16.01 -0.33
N LYS A 108 4.93 -17.28 0.02
CA LYS A 108 4.76 -18.36 -0.96
C LYS A 108 3.59 -18.04 -1.89
N LEU A 109 3.60 -18.64 -3.09
CA LEU A 109 2.59 -18.37 -4.11
C LEU A 109 1.15 -18.59 -3.63
N HIS A 110 0.85 -19.75 -3.04
CA HIS A 110 -0.49 -20.05 -2.52
C HIS A 110 -0.96 -19.04 -1.45
N ALA A 111 -0.03 -18.49 -0.66
CA ALA A 111 -0.36 -17.49 0.35
C ALA A 111 -0.68 -16.14 -0.29
N LYS A 112 0.00 -15.77 -1.38
CA LYS A 112 -0.33 -14.59 -2.19
C LYS A 112 -1.72 -14.73 -2.82
N GLU A 113 -1.99 -15.88 -3.45
CA GLU A 113 -3.28 -16.16 -4.08
C GLU A 113 -4.43 -16.16 -3.05
N ALA A 114 -4.23 -16.78 -1.89
CA ALA A 114 -5.21 -16.77 -0.81
C ALA A 114 -5.46 -15.36 -0.27
N ALA A 115 -4.39 -14.61 0.04
CA ALA A 115 -4.50 -13.23 0.53
C ALA A 115 -5.20 -12.31 -0.48
N TRP A 116 -4.88 -12.47 -1.77
CA TRP A 116 -5.50 -11.71 -2.83
C TRP A 116 -7.00 -11.98 -2.91
N ARG A 117 -7.39 -13.26 -2.96
CA ARG A 117 -8.79 -13.66 -3.03
C ARG A 117 -9.61 -13.21 -1.81
N MET A 118 -9.03 -13.26 -0.62
CA MET A 118 -9.76 -12.98 0.62
C MET A 118 -9.80 -11.49 0.98
N VAL A 119 -8.77 -10.73 0.59
CA VAL A 119 -8.60 -9.35 1.08
C VAL A 119 -8.31 -8.40 -0.07
N THR A 120 -7.16 -8.51 -0.74
CA THR A 120 -6.70 -7.46 -1.65
C THR A 120 -7.61 -7.27 -2.86
N GLY A 121 -8.07 -8.35 -3.50
CA GLY A 121 -9.00 -8.31 -4.62
C GLY A 121 -10.32 -7.63 -4.25
N PRO A 122 -11.06 -8.12 -3.24
CA PRO A 122 -12.29 -7.48 -2.77
C PRO A 122 -12.10 -6.01 -2.36
N THR A 123 -10.97 -5.65 -1.75
CA THR A 123 -10.66 -4.25 -1.43
C THR A 123 -10.47 -3.42 -2.71
N LEU A 124 -9.77 -3.94 -3.73
CA LEU A 124 -9.63 -3.26 -5.02
C LEU A 124 -10.97 -3.12 -5.74
N ASP A 125 -11.84 -4.13 -5.65
CA ASP A 125 -13.20 -4.07 -6.21
C ASP A 125 -14.04 -2.98 -5.54
N ALA A 126 -13.91 -2.82 -4.21
CA ALA A 126 -14.59 -1.76 -3.47
C ALA A 126 -14.03 -0.36 -3.80
N LEU A 127 -12.70 -0.25 -3.93
CA LEU A 127 -12.02 1.01 -4.23
C LEU A 127 -12.23 1.45 -5.70
N ARG A 128 -12.40 0.50 -6.62
CA ARG A 128 -12.53 0.73 -8.07
C ARG A 128 -11.42 1.65 -8.61
N PRO A 129 -10.13 1.28 -8.50
CA PRO A 129 -9.05 2.14 -8.98
C PRO A 129 -9.18 2.44 -10.47
N GLY A 130 -8.79 3.65 -10.87
CA GLY A 130 -8.51 3.98 -12.27
C GLY A 130 -7.04 3.73 -12.63
N LEU A 131 -6.16 3.80 -11.62
CA LEU A 131 -4.73 3.49 -11.75
C LEU A 131 -4.26 2.71 -10.51
N LEU A 132 -3.63 1.56 -10.76
CA LEU A 132 -3.02 0.71 -9.74
C LEU A 132 -1.49 0.72 -9.92
N ILE A 133 -0.76 1.22 -8.92
CA ILE A 133 0.69 1.39 -8.99
C ILE A 133 1.37 0.45 -8.01
N ALA A 134 2.07 -0.56 -8.52
CA ALA A 134 2.91 -1.44 -7.72
C ALA A 134 4.21 -0.76 -7.29
N LEU A 135 4.51 -0.81 -5.99
CA LEU A 135 5.73 -0.28 -5.40
C LEU A 135 6.77 -1.40 -5.22
N GLY A 136 7.54 -1.64 -6.27
CA GLY A 136 8.60 -2.64 -6.37
C GLY A 136 8.19 -3.90 -7.14
N ASN A 137 9.18 -4.53 -7.79
CA ASN A 137 8.96 -5.65 -8.71
C ASN A 137 8.17 -6.80 -8.07
N LYS A 138 8.41 -7.12 -6.79
CA LYS A 138 7.68 -8.18 -6.09
C LYS A 138 6.18 -7.91 -5.97
N ALA A 139 5.78 -6.66 -5.80
CA ALA A 139 4.36 -6.27 -5.82
C ALA A 139 3.83 -6.28 -7.25
N GLY A 140 4.65 -5.83 -8.22
CA GLY A 140 4.37 -5.89 -9.65
C GLY A 140 4.08 -7.30 -10.14
N ASP A 141 4.89 -8.29 -9.74
CA ASP A 141 4.70 -9.70 -10.10
C ASP A 141 3.36 -10.25 -9.58
N VAL A 142 2.93 -9.83 -8.38
CA VAL A 142 1.63 -10.24 -7.83
C VAL A 142 0.49 -9.56 -8.59
N MET A 143 0.62 -8.26 -8.84
CA MET A 143 -0.35 -7.47 -9.60
C MET A 143 -0.54 -8.06 -11.01
N THR A 144 0.54 -8.23 -11.78
CA THR A 144 0.51 -8.79 -13.13
C THR A 144 -0.14 -10.17 -13.18
N ARG A 145 0.05 -10.98 -12.12
CA ARG A 145 -0.47 -12.34 -12.07
C ARG A 145 -1.93 -12.42 -11.65
N LEU A 146 -2.37 -11.58 -10.71
CA LEU A 146 -3.65 -11.76 -10.01
C LEU A 146 -4.66 -10.65 -10.26
N TYR A 147 -4.23 -9.47 -10.72
CA TYR A 147 -5.13 -8.39 -11.06
C TYR A 147 -5.73 -8.62 -12.45
N ASN A 148 -7.06 -8.63 -12.52
CA ASN A 148 -7.84 -8.77 -13.75
C ASN A 148 -8.91 -7.67 -13.89
N GLY A 149 -8.78 -6.58 -13.13
CA GLY A 149 -9.67 -5.43 -13.22
C GLY A 149 -9.31 -4.48 -14.37
N SER A 150 -10.06 -3.39 -14.49
CA SER A 150 -9.95 -2.45 -15.62
C SER A 150 -8.99 -1.28 -15.40
N ALA A 151 -8.36 -1.15 -14.23
CA ALA A 151 -7.44 -0.06 -13.96
C ALA A 151 -6.20 -0.16 -14.86
N SER A 152 -5.68 0.99 -15.28
CA SER A 152 -4.31 1.04 -15.78
C SER A 152 -3.35 0.57 -14.68
N THR A 153 -2.30 -0.15 -15.06
CA THR A 153 -1.32 -0.67 -14.10
C THR A 153 0.08 -0.15 -14.40
N GLU A 154 0.79 0.28 -13.37
CA GLU A 154 2.21 0.65 -13.48
C GLU A 154 3.02 0.01 -12.34
N CYS A 155 4.30 -0.24 -12.58
CA CYS A 155 5.21 -0.72 -11.57
C CYS A 155 6.39 0.23 -11.45
N VAL A 156 6.63 0.73 -10.23
CA VAL A 156 7.79 1.55 -9.89
C VAL A 156 8.81 0.65 -9.17
N PRO A 157 9.89 0.19 -9.84
CA PRO A 157 10.90 -0.65 -9.22
C PRO A 157 11.53 0.02 -8.00
N ARG A 158 11.85 -0.79 -7.00
CA ARG A 158 12.49 -0.36 -5.76
C ARG A 158 13.92 -0.87 -5.70
N THR A 159 14.80 -0.09 -5.10
CA THR A 159 16.17 -0.50 -4.77
C THR A 159 16.22 -1.05 -3.34
N ASN A 160 17.22 -1.86 -3.02
CA ASN A 160 17.36 -2.36 -1.64
C ASN A 160 17.60 -1.19 -0.69
N GLY A 161 16.75 -1.06 0.33
CA GLY A 161 16.81 0.06 1.28
C GLY A 161 16.28 1.39 0.73
N ASP A 162 15.78 1.41 -0.51
CA ASP A 162 15.24 2.60 -1.18
C ASP A 162 16.22 3.80 -1.12
N SER A 163 17.53 3.54 -1.27
CA SER A 163 18.59 4.54 -1.09
C SER A 163 18.72 5.51 -2.28
N TYR A 164 18.21 5.13 -3.46
CA TYR A 164 18.14 5.96 -4.65
C TYR A 164 17.01 5.50 -5.59
N ILE A 165 16.63 6.37 -6.54
CA ILE A 165 15.65 6.09 -7.60
C ILE A 165 16.38 5.53 -8.82
N SER A 166 16.09 4.28 -9.19
CA SER A 166 16.70 3.61 -10.36
C SER A 166 16.17 4.21 -11.68
N ASP A 167 16.88 3.98 -12.79
CA ASP A 167 16.41 4.46 -14.10
C ASP A 167 15.12 3.77 -14.55
N GLY A 168 14.91 2.52 -14.14
CA GLY A 168 13.63 1.83 -14.30
C GLY A 168 12.50 2.54 -13.56
N ALA A 169 12.74 3.00 -12.32
CA ALA A 169 11.78 3.80 -11.57
C ALA A 169 11.53 5.16 -12.23
N LYS A 170 12.57 5.90 -12.63
CA LYS A 170 12.41 7.17 -13.36
C LYS A 170 11.55 7.01 -14.62
N SER A 171 11.75 5.92 -15.35
CA SER A 171 10.97 5.62 -16.56
C SER A 171 9.50 5.34 -16.23
N ALA A 172 9.22 4.60 -15.15
CA ALA A 172 7.85 4.38 -14.67
C ALA A 172 7.17 5.68 -14.22
N LEU A 173 7.89 6.54 -13.48
CA LEU A 173 7.37 7.84 -13.05
C LEU A 173 6.97 8.72 -14.24
N LYS A 174 7.76 8.73 -15.33
CA LYS A 174 7.38 9.45 -16.56
C LYS A 174 6.10 8.91 -17.21
N ARG A 175 5.90 7.59 -17.22
CA ARG A 175 4.65 6.99 -17.75
C ARG A 175 3.45 7.33 -16.88
N ILE A 176 3.61 7.29 -15.56
CA ILE A 176 2.58 7.71 -14.60
C ILE A 176 2.17 9.17 -14.87
N ALA A 177 3.14 10.08 -15.05
CA ALA A 177 2.84 11.49 -15.37
C ALA A 177 2.11 11.66 -16.72
N CYS A 178 2.43 10.83 -17.72
CA CYS A 178 1.74 10.82 -19.00
C CYS A 178 0.28 10.36 -18.85
N LEU A 179 0.03 9.29 -18.10
CA LEU A 179 -1.32 8.75 -17.84
C LEU A 179 -2.24 9.75 -17.12
N ARG A 180 -1.68 10.74 -16.42
CA ARG A 180 -2.45 11.77 -15.70
C ARG A 180 -2.71 13.03 -16.53
N SER A 181 -1.99 13.18 -17.64
CA SER A 181 -2.15 14.30 -18.57
C SER A 181 -3.13 13.98 -19.72
N ALA A 182 -3.61 12.74 -19.81
CA ALA A 182 -4.52 12.24 -20.84
C ALA A 182 -5.97 12.22 -20.33
#